data_AF-A0A7V4YWG0-F1
#
_entry.id   AF-A0A7V4YWG0-F1
#
_cell.length_a   1.000
_cell.length_b   1.000
_cell.length_c   1.000
_cell.angle_alpha   90.00
_cell.angle_beta   90.00
_cell.angle_gamma   90.00
#
_symmetry.space_group_name_H-M   'P 1'
#
loop_
_entity.id
_entity.type
_entity.pdbx_description
1 polymer ?
#
loop_
_entity_poly.entity_id
_entity_poly.type
_entity_poly.pdbx_seq_one_letter_code
_entity_poly.pdbx_strand_id
1 'polypeptide(L)'
;MKRLYPRQIQDKFYLSRLLEKYLTTLEESPMQIKLRALAYDSRIPESIFRRLMNLHRDPADAPNINAEDFHILFSNIMFRYPTVKMWLQDDGEIFFEM
;
A
#
# COMPACT_ATOMS: atom_id res chain seq x y z
N MET A 1 5.71 -0.64 -19.66
CA MET A 1 5.26 -0.02 -18.38
C MET A 1 3.80 0.41 -18.44
N LYS A 2 2.99 -0.02 -17.46
CA LYS A 2 1.58 0.36 -17.30
C LYS A 2 1.36 1.03 -15.95
N ARG A 3 0.59 2.13 -15.92
CA ARG A 3 0.23 2.78 -14.67
C ARG A 3 -0.61 1.86 -13.79
N LEU A 4 -0.18 1.65 -12.54
CA LEU A 4 -0.91 0.81 -11.58
C LEU A 4 -1.81 1.69 -10.71
N TYR A 5 -3.09 1.33 -10.61
CA TYR A 5 -4.06 2.01 -9.76
C TYR A 5 -4.64 1.00 -8.75
N PRO A 6 -4.24 1.07 -7.46
CA PRO A 6 -4.70 0.10 -6.46
C PRO A 6 -6.22 -0.04 -6.37
N ARG A 7 -6.97 1.06 -6.60
CA ARG A 7 -8.45 1.09 -6.62
C ARG A 7 -9.11 0.13 -7.62
N GLN A 8 -8.37 -0.35 -8.63
CA GLN A 8 -8.89 -1.24 -9.66
C GLN A 8 -8.62 -2.72 -9.37
N ILE A 9 -7.87 -3.01 -8.31
CA ILE A 9 -7.43 -4.36 -7.96
C ILE A 9 -8.37 -4.93 -6.92
N GLN A 10 -8.82 -6.16 -7.12
CA GLN A 10 -9.74 -6.87 -6.21
C GLN A 10 -9.05 -7.97 -5.41
N ASP A 11 -7.90 -8.46 -5.87
CA ASP A 11 -7.11 -9.46 -5.17
C ASP A 11 -6.49 -8.85 -3.90
N LYS A 12 -7.03 -9.24 -2.75
CA LYS A 12 -6.62 -8.77 -1.41
C LYS A 12 -5.18 -9.16 -1.07
N PHE A 13 -4.73 -10.33 -1.54
CA PHE A 13 -3.38 -10.80 -1.28
C PHE A 13 -2.37 -10.04 -2.14
N TYR A 14 -2.72 -9.76 -3.40
CA TYR A 14 -1.93 -8.86 -4.23
C TYR A 14 -1.87 -7.46 -3.62
N LEU A 15 -3.00 -6.90 -3.19
CA LEU A 15 -3.07 -5.58 -2.53
C LEU A 15 -2.23 -5.53 -1.26
N SER A 16 -2.22 -6.61 -0.47
CA SER A 16 -1.39 -6.74 0.73
C SER A 16 0.11 -6.70 0.42
N ARG A 17 0.57 -7.46 -0.58
CA ARG A 17 1.97 -7.43 -1.04
C ARG A 17 2.35 -6.08 -1.64
N LEU A 18 1.44 -5.48 -2.41
CA LEU A 18 1.64 -4.14 -2.97
C LEU A 18 1.76 -3.09 -1.86
N LEU A 19 0.93 -3.18 -0.83
CA LEU A 19 0.96 -2.28 0.31
C LEU A 19 2.28 -2.40 1.07
N GLU A 20 2.74 -3.62 1.32
CA GLU A 20 4.06 -3.85 1.91
C GLU A 20 5.17 -3.17 1.11
N LYS A 21 5.28 -3.49 -0.19
CA LYS A 21 6.31 -2.90 -1.05
C LYS A 21 6.25 -1.38 -1.06
N TYR A 22 5.04 -0.82 -1.08
CA TYR A 22 4.82 0.62 -1.07
C TYR A 22 5.30 1.26 0.24
N LEU A 23 4.93 0.69 1.39
CA LEU A 23 5.34 1.20 2.70
C LEU A 23 6.87 1.11 2.88
N THR A 24 7.49 -0.01 2.48
CA THR A 24 8.95 -0.16 2.49
C THR A 24 9.62 0.88 1.61
N THR A 25 9.11 1.11 0.40
CA THR A 25 9.66 2.12 -0.52
C THR A 25 9.56 3.53 0.06
N LEU A 26 8.43 3.87 0.70
CA LEU A 26 8.25 5.16 1.37
C LEU A 26 9.23 5.35 2.53
N GLU A 27 9.48 4.29 3.31
CA GLU A 27 10.43 4.30 4.43
C GLU A 27 11.88 4.42 3.96
N GLU A 28 12.25 3.75 2.87
CA GLU A 28 13.58 3.77 2.26
C GLU A 28 13.83 5.01 1.38
N SER A 29 12.79 5.79 1.09
CA SER A 29 12.89 6.99 0.26
C SER A 29 13.75 8.08 0.92
N PRO A 30 14.25 9.07 0.14
CA PRO A 30 14.91 10.25 0.70
C PRO A 30 14.04 11.02 1.70
N MET A 31 12.71 10.91 1.60
CA MET A 31 11.76 11.52 2.53
C MET A 31 11.62 10.74 3.85
N GLN A 32 12.14 9.51 3.93
CA GLN A 32 12.13 8.63 5.10
C GLN A 32 10.76 8.57 5.79
N ILE A 33 9.71 8.36 5.01
CA ILE A 33 8.32 8.40 5.49
C ILE A 33 8.04 7.13 6.27
N LYS A 34 8.15 7.24 7.60
CA LYS A 34 7.91 6.11 8.52
C LYS A 34 6.42 5.84 8.68
N LEU A 35 6.09 4.59 9.01
CA LEU A 35 4.71 4.17 9.31
C LEU A 35 4.02 5.03 10.37
N ARG A 36 4.77 5.48 11.38
CA ARG A 36 4.27 6.37 12.43
C ARG A 36 3.80 7.72 11.90
N ALA A 37 4.50 8.29 10.91
CA ALA A 37 4.11 9.54 10.27
C ALA A 37 2.85 9.32 9.43
N LEU A 38 2.80 8.23 8.64
CA LEU A 38 1.62 7.84 7.88
C LEU A 38 0.38 7.69 8.76
N ALA A 39 0.51 7.01 9.91
CA ALA A 39 -0.58 6.82 10.85
C ALA A 39 -1.07 8.14 11.46
N TYR A 40 -0.14 9.03 11.82
CA TYR A 40 -0.48 10.36 12.32
C TYR A 40 -1.21 11.19 11.27
N ASP A 41 -0.66 11.28 10.05
CA ASP A 41 -1.21 12.12 9.00
C ASP A 41 -2.56 11.61 8.49
N SER A 42 -2.70 10.29 8.34
CA SER A 42 -3.94 9.64 7.88
C SER A 42 -5.03 9.55 8.94
N ARG A 43 -4.67 9.71 10.22
CA ARG A 43 -5.52 9.36 11.38
C ARG A 43 -5.98 7.90 11.35
N ILE A 44 -5.21 7.03 10.70
CA ILE A 44 -5.44 5.58 10.67
C ILE A 44 -4.43 4.95 11.64
N PRO A 45 -4.85 4.09 12.58
CA PRO A 45 -3.92 3.46 13.51
C PRO A 45 -2.86 2.61 12.80
N GLU A 46 -1.61 2.62 13.28
CA GLU A 46 -0.53 1.77 12.73
C GLU A 46 -0.93 0.28 12.68
N SER A 47 -1.73 -0.19 13.64
CA SER A 47 -2.23 -1.56 13.68
C SER A 47 -3.02 -1.93 12.43
N ILE A 48 -3.77 -0.99 11.84
CA ILE A 48 -4.53 -1.21 10.59
C ILE A 48 -3.57 -1.38 9.41
N PHE A 49 -2.55 -0.53 9.30
CA PHE A 49 -1.53 -0.68 8.26
C PHE A 49 -0.84 -2.04 8.38
N ARG A 50 -0.40 -2.41 9.59
CA ARG A 50 0.29 -3.70 9.84
C ARG A 50 -0.61 -4.88 9.52
N ARG A 51 -1.89 -4.83 9.92
CA ARG A 51 -2.88 -5.87 9.66
C ARG A 51 -3.10 -6.09 8.16
N LEU A 52 -3.35 -5.01 7.41
CA LEU A 52 -3.54 -5.08 5.95
C LEU A 52 -2.26 -5.50 5.20
N MET A 53 -1.12 -4.96 5.61
CA MET A 53 0.19 -5.32 5.05
C MET A 53 0.53 -6.80 5.26
N ASN A 54 0.14 -7.38 6.39
CA ASN A 54 0.46 -8.78 6.73
C ASN A 54 -0.58 -9.79 6.23
N LEU A 55 -1.68 -9.38 5.61
CA LEU A 55 -2.72 -10.29 5.14
C LEU A 55 -2.19 -11.41 4.22
N HIS A 56 -1.18 -11.13 3.39
CA HIS A 56 -0.55 -12.14 2.54
C HIS A 56 0.31 -13.18 3.29
N ARG A 57 0.62 -12.92 4.57
CA ARG A 57 1.33 -13.85 5.48
C ARG A 57 0.37 -14.52 6.47
N ASP A 58 -0.73 -13.85 6.79
CA ASP A 58 -1.79 -14.35 7.68
C ASP A 58 -3.14 -14.39 6.95
N PRO A 59 -3.38 -15.43 6.13
CA PRO A 59 -4.62 -15.55 5.37
C PRO A 59 -5.85 -15.83 6.24
N ALA A 60 -5.68 -16.16 7.53
CA ALA A 60 -6.79 -16.42 8.44
C ALA A 60 -7.67 -15.18 8.66
N ASP A 61 -7.11 -13.98 8.49
CA ASP A 61 -7.83 -12.71 8.65
C ASP A 61 -8.52 -12.23 7.34
N ALA A 62 -8.29 -12.91 6.21
CA ALA A 62 -8.88 -12.56 4.91
C ALA A 62 -10.42 -12.49 4.85
N PRO A 63 -11.19 -13.29 5.62
CA PRO A 63 -12.64 -13.13 5.67
C PRO A 63 -13.11 -11.78 6.23
N ASN A 64 -12.29 -11.12 7.06
CA ASN A 64 -12.65 -9.88 7.75
C ASN A 64 -12.11 -8.61 7.08
N ILE A 65 -11.41 -8.76 5.95
CA ILE A 65 -10.77 -7.67 5.23
C ILE A 65 -11.30 -7.68 3.81
N ASN A 66 -11.71 -6.54 3.28
CA ASN A 66 -12.17 -6.37 1.91
C ASN A 66 -11.15 -5.60 1.07
N ALA A 67 -11.28 -5.66 -0.25
CA ALA A 67 -10.38 -4.93 -1.15
C ALA A 67 -10.51 -3.40 -0.92
N GLU A 68 -11.71 -2.95 -0.58
CA GLU A 68 -12.05 -1.56 -0.27
C GLU A 68 -11.25 -1.02 0.91
N ASP A 69 -10.92 -1.85 1.92
CA ASP A 69 -10.09 -1.43 3.06
C ASP A 69 -8.69 -1.00 2.59
N PHE A 70 -8.12 -1.74 1.63
CA PHE A 70 -6.88 -1.36 0.98
C PHE A 70 -7.06 -0.11 0.12
N HIS A 71 -8.15 0.00 -0.64
CA HIS A 71 -8.39 1.16 -1.50
C HIS A 71 -8.47 2.46 -0.70
N ILE A 72 -9.13 2.44 0.46
CA ILE A 72 -9.21 3.57 1.38
C ILE A 72 -7.81 3.92 1.90
N LEU A 73 -7.03 2.92 2.31
CA LEU A 73 -5.68 3.13 2.81
C LEU A 73 -4.76 3.72 1.73
N PHE A 74 -4.71 3.13 0.54
CA PHE A 74 -3.93 3.63 -0.59
C PHE A 74 -4.35 5.05 -0.97
N SER A 75 -5.64 5.33 -1.04
CA SER A 75 -6.14 6.68 -1.36
C SER A 75 -5.66 7.70 -0.33
N ASN A 76 -5.67 7.35 0.96
CA ASN A 76 -5.19 8.24 2.03
C ASN A 76 -3.70 8.53 1.95
N ILE A 77 -2.88 7.52 1.66
CA ILE A 77 -1.43 7.70 1.53
C ILE A 77 -1.14 8.49 0.24
N MET A 78 -1.67 8.05 -0.91
CA MET A 78 -1.41 8.68 -2.21
C MET A 78 -1.93 10.11 -2.32
N PHE A 79 -2.98 10.46 -1.57
CA PHE A 79 -3.44 11.85 -1.48
C PHE A 79 -2.41 12.75 -0.78
N ARG A 80 -1.70 12.22 0.23
CA ARG A 80 -0.69 12.94 1.02
C ARG A 80 0.68 12.96 0.35
N TYR A 81 1.00 11.90 -0.39
CA TYR A 81 2.25 11.75 -1.13
C TYR A 81 1.98 11.59 -2.63
N PRO A 82 1.43 12.62 -3.29
CA PRO A 82 0.98 12.54 -4.68
C PRO A 82 2.13 12.38 -5.70
N THR A 83 3.36 12.67 -5.28
CA THR A 83 4.56 12.47 -6.10
C THR A 83 4.87 11.00 -6.31
N VAL A 84 4.41 10.11 -5.41
CA VAL A 84 4.71 8.69 -5.51
C VAL A 84 3.76 7.98 -6.45
N LYS A 85 4.37 7.26 -7.39
CA LYS A 85 3.75 6.85 -8.63
C LYS A 85 4.04 5.36 -8.88
N MET A 86 3.00 4.54 -8.96
CA MET A 86 3.16 3.08 -9.11
C MET A 86 3.05 2.66 -10.58
N TRP A 87 3.98 1.83 -11.02
CA TRP A 87 4.07 1.32 -12.39
C TRP A 87 4.27 -0.19 -12.39
N LEU A 88 3.52 -0.89 -13.23
CA LEU A 88 3.75 -2.30 -13.54
C LEU A 88 4.69 -2.38 -14.74
N GLN A 89 5.83 -3.05 -14.58
CA GLN A 89 6.80 -3.32 -15.62
C GLN A 89 6.37 -4.49 -16.49
N ASP A 90 7.03 -4.65 -17.64
CA ASP A 90 6.65 -5.66 -18.64
C ASP A 90 7.06 -7.08 -18.22
N ASP A 91 7.95 -7.20 -17.23
CA ASP A 91 8.34 -8.43 -16.52
C ASP A 91 7.43 -8.77 -15.31
N GLY A 92 6.43 -7.92 -15.02
CA GLY A 92 5.52 -8.08 -13.88
C GLY A 92 6.03 -7.46 -12.57
N GLU A 93 7.20 -6.82 -12.56
CA GLU A 93 7.68 -6.10 -11.38
C GLU A 93 6.93 -4.78 -11.14
N ILE A 94 6.92 -4.34 -9.88
CA ILE A 94 6.33 -3.06 -9.48
C ILE A 94 7.45 -2.06 -9.30
N PHE A 95 7.40 -0.97 -10.06
CA PHE A 95 8.28 0.18 -9.94
C PHE A 95 7.55 1.35 -9.28
N PHE A 96 8.23 2.01 -8.34
CA PHE A 96 7.75 3.21 -7.67
C PHE A 96 8.60 4.40 -8.11
N GLU A 97 7.99 5.31 -8.84
CA GLU A 97 8.55 6.61 -9.20
C GLU A 97 8.29 7.57 -8.04
N MET A 98 9.31 8.30 -7.59
CA MET A 98 9.26 9.23 -6.45
C MET A 98 9.70 10.63 -6.83
#